data_AF-A0A2V7Q160-F1
#
_entry.id   AF-A0A2V7Q160-F1
#
_cell.length_a   1.000
_cell.length_b   1.000
_cell.length_c   1.000
_cell.angle_alpha   90.00
_cell.angle_beta   90.00
_cell.angle_gamma   90.00
#
_symmetry.space_group_name_H-M   'P 1'
#
loop_
_entity.id
_entity.type
_entity.pdbx_description
1 polymer ?
#
loop_
_entity_poly.entity_id
_entity_poly.type
_entity_poly.pdbx_seq_one_letter_code
_entity_poly.pdbx_strand_id
1 'polypeptide(L)' 'MAPYEKLHAWRESHELALAVYQVTKTFPTEEQYGLTSQIRRAAFSAAVNIVEG' A
#
# COMPACT_ATOMS: atom_id res chain seq x y z
N MET A 1 16.15 -17.21 -6.32
CA MET A 1 15.48 -16.12 -5.58
C MET A 1 14.43 -16.76 -4.68
N ALA A 2 14.44 -16.47 -3.38
CA ALA A 2 13.30 -16.88 -2.55
C ALA A 2 12.06 -16.09 -2.99
N PRO A 3 10.87 -16.70 -3.03
CA PRO A 3 9.64 -15.97 -3.33
C PRO A 3 9.44 -14.83 -2.32
N TYR A 4 9.26 -13.60 -2.80
CA TYR A 4 9.07 -12.40 -1.98
C TYR A 4 7.83 -12.53 -1.08
N GLU A 5 6.86 -13.36 -1.48
CA GLU A 5 5.64 -13.70 -0.75
C GLU A 5 5.92 -14.42 0.59
N LYS A 6 7.15 -14.92 0.80
CA LYS A 6 7.61 -15.47 2.08
C LYS A 6 8.24 -14.41 2.99
N LEU A 7 8.56 -13.23 2.48
CA LEU A 7 9.12 -12.14 3.29
C LEU A 7 8.02 -11.58 4.19
N HIS A 8 8.26 -11.60 5.50
CA HIS A 8 7.33 -11.03 6.47
C HIS A 8 7.09 -9.55 6.20
N ALA A 9 8.14 -8.79 5.88
CA ALA A 9 8.04 -7.38 5.52
C ALA A 9 7.10 -7.13 4.32
N TRP A 10 7.13 -8.00 3.31
CA TRP A 10 6.23 -7.89 2.16
C TRP A 10 4.77 -8.12 2.57
N ARG A 11 4.50 -9.13 3.41
CA ARG A 11 3.14 -9.44 3.90
C ARG A 11 2.55 -8.28 4.67
N GLU A 12 3.31 -7.73 5.62
CA GLU A 12 2.88 -6.56 6.41
C GLU A 12 2.62 -5.35 5.52
N SER A 13 3.50 -5.11 4.53
CA SER A 13 3.35 -3.98 3.59
C SER A 13 2.14 -4.16 2.67
N HIS A 14 1.87 -5.40 2.25
CA HIS A 14 0.70 -5.74 1.44
C HIS A 14 -0.61 -5.57 2.23
N GLU A 15 -0.66 -6.07 3.47
CA GLU A 15 -1.81 -5.89 4.36
C GLU A 15 -2.06 -4.42 4.69
N LEU A 16 -0.99 -3.65 4.91
CA LEU A 16 -1.06 -2.19 5.08
C LEU A 16 -1.66 -1.51 3.84
N ALA A 17 -1.23 -1.88 2.63
CA ALA A 17 -1.78 -1.32 1.40
C ALA A 17 -3.28 -1.61 1.30
N LEU A 18 -3.73 -2.84 1.58
CA LEU A 18 -5.15 -3.20 1.58
C LEU A 18 -5.95 -2.38 2.61
N ALA A 19 -5.42 -2.24 3.82
CA ALA A 19 -6.04 -1.45 4.89
C ALA A 19 -6.17 0.03 4.50
N VAL A 20 -5.12 0.61 3.91
CA VAL A 20 -5.14 2.00 3.41
C VAL A 20 -6.20 2.17 2.32
N TYR A 21 -6.29 1.24 1.37
CA TYR A 21 -7.33 1.29 0.35
C TYR A 21 -8.73 1.20 0.95
N GLN A 22 -8.92 0.40 2.00
CA GLN A 22 -10.21 0.25 2.66
C GLN A 22 -10.60 1.52 3.45
N VAL A 23 -9.70 2.07 4.26
CA VAL A 23 -9.97 3.27 5.08
C VAL A 23 -10.21 4.49 4.20
N THR A 24 -9.45 4.65 3.12
CA THR A 24 -9.60 5.80 2.22
C THR A 24 -10.88 5.80 1.40
N LYS A 25 -11.68 4.73 1.42
CA LYS A 25 -13.03 4.76 0.83
C LYS A 25 -13.98 5.70 1.57
N THR A 26 -13.70 6.03 2.83
CA THR A 26 -14.54 6.93 3.64
C THR A 26 -14.05 8.37 3.61
N PHE A 27 -13.01 8.67 2.83
CA PHE A 27 -12.50 10.04 2.72
C PHE A 27 -13.45 10.89 1.87
N PRO A 28 -13.48 12.22 2.08
CA PRO A 28 -14.23 13.13 1.23
C PRO A 28 -13.78 13.04 -0.23
N THR A 29 -14.70 13.22 -1.18
CA THR A 29 -14.43 13.09 -2.62
C THR A 29 -13.39 14.12 -3.10
N GLU A 30 -13.34 15.30 -2.49
CA GLU A 30 -12.35 16.34 -2.75
C GLU A 30 -10.90 15.89 -2.48
N GLU A 31 -10.70 14.89 -1.60
CA GLU A 31 -9.38 14.33 -1.28
C GLU A 31 -8.94 13.22 -2.24
N GLN A 32 -9.77 12.86 -3.24
CA GLN A 32 -9.47 11.76 -4.17
C GLN A 32 -8.11 11.93 -4.85
N TYR A 33 -7.82 13.14 -5.32
CA TYR A 33 -6.53 13.48 -5.95
C TYR A 33 -5.50 14.03 -4.96
N GLY A 34 -5.94 14.44 -3.77
CA GLY A 34 -5.11 14.88 -2.65
C GLY A 34 -4.62 13.72 -1.79
N LEU A 35 -5.04 13.70 -0.53
CA LEU A 35 -4.57 12.73 0.47
C LEU A 35 -4.78 11.28 0.04
N THR A 36 -5.93 10.96 -0.56
CA THR A 36 -6.26 9.59 -0.98
C THR A 36 -5.24 9.05 -1.98
N SER A 37 -4.88 9.83 -3.00
CA SER A 37 -3.93 9.40 -4.03
C SER A 37 -2.52 9.24 -3.46
N GLN A 38 -2.12 10.14 -2.56
CA GLN A 38 -0.77 10.13 -1.98
C GLN A 38 -0.55 8.93 -1.06
N ILE A 39 -1.47 8.67 -0.13
CA ILE A 39 -1.30 7.59 0.83
C ILE A 39 -1.47 6.20 0.20
N ARG A 40 -2.37 6.05 -0.79
CA ARG A 40 -2.50 4.78 -1.53
C ARG A 40 -1.22 4.44 -2.30
N ARG A 41 -0.62 5.44 -2.97
CA ARG A 41 0.67 5.25 -3.69
C ARG A 41 1.81 4.95 -2.73
N ALA A 42 1.91 5.65 -1.61
CA ALA A 42 2.95 5.41 -0.62
C ALA A 42 2.85 3.99 -0.05
N ALA A 43 1.65 3.55 0.37
CA ALA A 43 1.44 2.21 0.92
C ALA A 43 1.73 1.10 -0.11
N PHE A 44 1.29 1.29 -1.36
CA PHE A 44 1.58 0.34 -2.43
C PHE A 44 3.08 0.28 -2.75
N SER A 45 3.76 1.43 -2.80
CA SER A 45 5.19 1.52 -3.08
C SER A 45 6.04 0.75 -2.05
N ALA A 46 5.65 0.74 -0.77
CA ALA A 46 6.33 -0.07 0.24
C ALA A 46 6.36 -1.56 -0.12
N ALA A 47 5.24 -2.14 -0.55
CA ALA A 47 5.19 -3.53 -0.98
C ALA A 47 5.99 -3.77 -2.26
N VAL A 48 5.93 -2.86 -3.24
CA VAL A 48 6.66 -2.97 -4.52
C VAL A 48 8.17 -2.92 -4.31
N ASN A 49 8.68 -2.00 -3.50
CA ASN A 49 10.12 -1.87 -3.24
C ASN A 49 10.71 -3.16 -2.63
N ILE A 50 9.92 -3.92 -1.86
CA ILE A 50 10.37 -5.21 -1.29
C ILE A 50 10.43 -6.31 -2.36
N VAL A 51 9.60 -6.23 -3.40
CA VAL A 51 9.66 -7.15 -4.55
C VAL A 51 10.85 -6.84 -5.44
N GLU A 52 11.16 -5.55 -5.62
CA GLU A 52 12.27 -5.08 -6.46
C GLU A 52 13.64 -5.45 -5.86
N GLY A 53 13.80 -5.30 -4.53
CA GLY A 53 15.01 -5.67 -3.79
C GLY A 53 15.95 -4.51 -3.54
#